data_AF-A0AAU7ZZV4-F1
#
_entry.id   AF-A0AAU7ZZV4-F1
#
_cell.length_a   1.000
_cell.length_b   1.000
_cell.length_c   1.000
_cell.angle_alpha   90.00
_cell.angle_beta   90.00
_cell.angle_gamma   90.00
#
_symmetry.space_group_name_H-M   'P 1'
#
loop_
_entity.id
_entity.type
_entity.pdbx_description
1 polymer ?
#
loop_
_entity_poly.entity_id
_entity_poly.type
_entity_poly.pdbx_seq_one_letter_code
_entity_poly.pdbx_strand_id
1 'polypeptide(L)' 'MHTDTEILEDSTPRINLATSDDIRREMAKVYRETRFNKILPNNGSKLVYMLINILKAYEVTEIEKRLVELEKAHLKGDK' A
#
# COMPACT_ATOMS: atom_id res chain seq x y z
N MET A 1 -32.11 4.60 11.04
CA MET A 1 -31.14 4.85 9.96
C MET A 1 -30.71 3.50 9.43
N HIS A 2 -31.32 2.99 8.36
CA HIS A 2 -30.78 1.84 7.63
C HIS A 2 -29.60 2.37 6.83
N THR A 3 -28.39 1.94 7.15
CA THR A 3 -27.23 2.16 6.29
C THR A 3 -27.30 1.10 5.20
N ASP A 4 -27.96 1.45 4.10
CA ASP A 4 -27.92 0.69 2.87
C ASP A 4 -26.46 0.67 2.39
N THR A 5 -25.72 -0.35 2.81
CA THR A 5 -24.39 -0.60 2.31
C THR A 5 -24.58 -1.25 0.96
N GLU A 6 -24.60 -0.46 -0.11
CA GLU A 6 -24.52 -0.97 -1.48
C GLU A 6 -23.22 -1.78 -1.60
N ILE A 7 -23.34 -3.11 -1.50
CA ILE A 7 -22.27 -4.03 -1.83
C ILE A 7 -22.23 -4.07 -3.36
N LEU A 8 -21.44 -3.17 -3.95
CA LEU A 8 -21.07 -3.25 -5.36
C LEU A 8 -20.33 -4.58 -5.55
N GLU A 9 -20.85 -5.46 -6.41
CA GLU A 9 -20.14 -6.69 -6.79
C GLU A 9 -18.78 -6.31 -7.39
N ASP A 10 -17.74 -6.46 -6.59
CA ASP A 10 -16.40 -6.10 -6.96
C ASP A 10 -15.77 -7.22 -7.79
N SER A 11 -15.96 -7.14 -9.11
CA SER A 11 -15.26 -8.00 -10.07
C SER A 11 -13.78 -7.62 -10.24
N THR A 12 -13.27 -6.59 -9.53
CA THR A 12 -11.89 -6.16 -9.73
C THR A 12 -10.94 -7.23 -9.21
N PRO A 13 -9.95 -7.65 -10.04
CA PRO A 13 -8.95 -8.61 -9.61
C PRO A 13 -8.22 -8.08 -8.37
N ARG A 14 -8.09 -8.94 -7.35
CA ARG A 14 -7.43 -8.58 -6.09
C ARG A 14 -6.05 -7.98 -6.37
N ILE A 15 -5.83 -6.76 -5.87
CA ILE A 15 -4.54 -6.07 -5.97
C ILE A 15 -3.63 -6.61 -4.86
N ASN A 16 -2.42 -7.05 -5.23
CA ASN A 16 -1.42 -7.45 -4.26
C ASN A 16 -0.66 -6.23 -3.73
N LEU A 17 -0.74 -5.99 -2.42
CA LEU A 17 -0.06 -4.90 -1.71
C LEU A 17 0.69 -5.43 -0.48
N ALA A 18 1.14 -6.69 -0.50
CA ALA A 18 1.74 -7.37 0.64
C ALA A 18 3.16 -6.88 0.99
N THR A 19 3.87 -6.31 0.01
CA THR A 19 5.26 -5.85 0.17
C THR A 19 5.45 -4.47 -0.46
N SER A 20 6.51 -3.78 -0.07
CA SER A 20 6.91 -2.52 -0.73
C SER A 20 7.16 -2.70 -2.23
N ASP A 21 7.70 -3.85 -2.66
CA ASP A 21 7.90 -4.18 -4.07
C ASP A 21 6.58 -4.35 -4.83
N ASP A 22 5.61 -5.02 -4.22
CA ASP A 22 4.28 -5.20 -4.81
C ASP A 22 3.55 -3.85 -4.96
N ILE A 23 3.62 -3.00 -3.93
CA ILE A 23 3.04 -1.65 -3.97
C ILE A 23 3.72 -0.80 -5.06
N ARG A 24 5.06 -0.85 -5.16
CA ARG A 24 5.81 -0.15 -6.22
C ARG A 24 5.45 -0.67 -7.62
N ARG A 25 5.25 -1.97 -7.77
CA ARG A 25 4.82 -2.58 -9.04
C ARG A 25 3.43 -2.09 -9.46
N GLU A 26 2.50 -1.97 -8.52
CA GLU A 26 1.17 -1.44 -8.80
C GLU A 26 1.22 0.04 -9.16
N MET A 27 2.02 0.85 -8.45
CA MET A 27 2.24 2.26 -8.83
C MET A 27 2.80 2.40 -10.25
N ALA A 28 3.76 1.55 -10.62
CA ALA A 28 4.31 1.53 -11.98
C ALA A 28 3.27 1.10 -13.03
N LYS A 29 2.34 0.20 -12.68
CA LYS A 29 1.23 -0.19 -13.55
C LYS A 29 0.28 0.98 -13.77
N VAL A 30 -0.16 1.66 -12.70
CA VAL A 30 -1.04 2.85 -12.79
C VAL A 30 -0.38 3.94 -13.64
N TYR A 31 0.93 4.17 -13.46
CA TYR A 31 1.69 5.11 -14.28
C TYR A 31 1.67 4.74 -15.76
N ARG A 32 1.95 3.47 -16.11
CA ARG A 32 1.91 3.01 -17.50
C ARG A 32 0.52 3.16 -18.10
N GLU A 33 -0.52 2.72 -17.40
CA GLU A 33 -1.90 2.80 -17.87
C GLU A 33 -2.36 4.24 -18.07
N THR A 34 -1.95 5.15 -17.20
CA THR A 34 -2.18 6.59 -17.36
C THR A 34 -1.45 7.14 -18.57
N ARG A 35 -0.17 6.77 -18.78
CA ARG A 35 0.64 7.24 -19.91
C ARG A 35 0.16 6.72 -21.26
N PHE A 36 -0.47 5.55 -21.29
CA PHE A 36 -1.08 4.97 -22.50
C PHE A 36 -2.58 5.33 -22.65
N ASN A 37 -3.07 6.36 -21.96
CA ASN A 37 -4.45 6.86 -22.01
C ASN A 37 -5.52 5.79 -21.68
N LYS A 38 -5.17 4.74 -20.93
CA LYS A 38 -6.13 3.75 -20.42
C LYS A 38 -6.84 4.23 -19.14
N ILE A 39 -6.16 5.10 -18.38
CA ILE A 39 -6.70 5.77 -17.20
C ILE A 39 -6.57 7.27 -17.41
N LEU A 40 -7.61 8.03 -17.04
CA LEU A 40 -7.54 9.49 -17.04
C LEU A 40 -6.47 9.97 -16.06
N PRO A 41 -5.60 10.94 -16.42
CA PRO A 41 -4.54 11.43 -15.53
C PRO A 41 -5.02 11.85 -14.14
N ASN A 42 -6.20 12.46 -14.03
CA ASN A 42 -6.81 12.81 -12.74
C ASN A 42 -7.05 11.57 -11.85
N ASN A 43 -7.59 10.49 -12.42
CA ASN A 43 -7.84 9.26 -11.70
C ASN A 43 -6.54 8.54 -11.36
N GLY A 44 -5.59 8.50 -12.30
CA GLY A 44 -4.25 7.93 -12.09
C GLY A 44 -3.52 8.58 -10.91
N SER A 45 -3.54 9.91 -10.84
CA SER A 45 -2.93 10.66 -9.72
C SER A 45 -3.57 10.31 -8.37
N LYS A 46 -4.89 10.14 -8.30
CA LYS A 46 -5.60 9.73 -7.07
C LYS A 46 -5.22 8.32 -6.64
N LEU A 47 -5.13 7.38 -7.58
CA LEU A 47 -4.72 6.00 -7.29
C LEU A 47 -3.28 5.94 -6.79
N VAL A 48 -2.36 6.66 -7.45
CA VAL A 48 -0.96 6.75 -6.99
C VAL A 48 -0.87 7.38 -5.60
N TYR A 49 -1.65 8.43 -5.31
CA TYR A 49 -1.70 9.02 -3.97
C TYR A 49 -2.13 8.02 -2.90
N MET A 50 -3.15 7.21 -3.16
CA MET A 50 -3.56 6.13 -2.23
C MET A 50 -2.43 5.12 -2.02
N LEU A 51 -1.79 4.66 -3.10
CA LEU A 51 -0.68 3.71 -3.05
C LEU A 51 0.53 4.25 -2.27
N ILE A 52 0.83 5.55 -2.40
CA ILE A 52 1.89 6.21 -1.62
C ILE A 52 1.60 6.16 -0.13
N ASN A 53 0.35 6.40 0.29
CA ASN A 53 -0.01 6.35 1.71
C ASN A 53 0.10 4.92 2.26
N ILE A 54 -0.27 3.93 1.47
CA ILE A 54 -0.12 2.51 1.82
C ILE A 54 1.36 2.14 1.95
N LEU A 55 2.20 2.56 1.01
CA LEU A 55 3.64 2.33 1.07
C LEU A 55 4.25 2.95 2.33
N LYS A 56 3.91 4.20 2.66
CA LYS A 56 4.38 4.86 3.87
C LYS A 56 3.98 4.11 5.13
N ALA A 57 2.73 3.67 5.23
CA ALA A 57 2.26 2.89 6.38
C ALA A 57 3.05 1.58 6.53
N TYR A 58 3.26 0.87 5.41
CA TYR A 58 4.06 -0.35 5.39
C TYR A 58 5.51 -0.11 5.83
N GLU A 59 6.16 0.91 5.28
CA GLU A 59 7.55 1.27 5.64
C GLU A 59 7.67 1.61 7.13
N VAL A 60 6.71 2.35 7.69
CA VAL A 60 6.67 2.65 9.13
C VAL A 60 6.58 1.36 9.95
N THR A 61 5.68 0.45 9.61
CA THR A 61 5.54 -0.82 10.33
C THR A 61 6.80 -1.68 10.27
N GLU A 62 7.48 -1.74 9.12
CA GLU A 62 8.74 -2.49 8.99
C GLU A 62 9.87 -1.85 9.82
N ILE A 63 9.93 -0.51 9.89
CA ILE A 63 10.88 0.20 10.74
C ILE A 63 10.60 -0.09 12.23
N GLU A 64 9.35 0.01 12.66
CA GLU A 64 8.93 -0.28 14.05
C GLU A 64 9.27 -1.71 14.44
N LYS A 65 9.00 -2.67 13.56
CA LYS A 65 9.34 -4.09 13.79
C LYS A 65 10.84 -4.29 14.01
N ARG A 66 11.68 -3.70 13.16
CA ARG A 66 13.14 -3.76 13.29
C ARG A 66 13.63 -3.09 14.56
N LEU A 67 13.01 -1.98 14.95
CA LEU A 67 13.33 -1.27 16.18
C LEU A 67 13.04 -2.14 17.42
N VAL A 68 11.87 -2.79 17.47
CA VAL A 68 11.50 -3.73 18.54
C VAL A 68 12.47 -4.92 18.61
N GLU A 69 12.94 -5.43 17.46
CA GLU A 69 13.94 -6.50 17.42
C GLU A 69 15.29 -6.05 18.01
N LEU A 70 15.73 -4.82 17.68
CA LEU A 70 16.95 -4.23 18.23
C LEU A 70 16.85 -3.99 19.75
N GLU A 71 15.73 -3.45 20.23
CA GLU A 71 15.48 -3.25 21.67
C GLU A 71 15.52 -4.57 22.43
N LYS A 72 14.91 -5.62 21.87
CA LYS A 72 14.95 -6.97 22.46
C LYS A 72 16.36 -7.57 22.46
N ALA A 73 17.16 -7.32 21.42
CA ALA A 73 18.53 -7.81 21.34
C ALA A 73 19.41 -7.11 22.39
N HIS A 74 19.27 -5.80 22.55
CA HIS A 74 20.00 -5.02 23.56
C HIS A 74 19.65 -5.48 24.98
N LEU A 75 18.36 -5.62 25.32
CA LEU A 75 17.92 -6.11 26.62
C LEU A 75 18.36 -7.55 26.95
N LYS A 76 18.68 -8.36 25.93
CA LYS A 76 19.23 -9.71 26.11
C LYS A 76 20.76 -9.72 26.31
N GLY A 77 21.46 -8.70 25.83
CA GLY A 77 22.92 -8.57 25.95
C GLY A 77 23.40 -7.98 27.28
N ASP A 78 22.52 -7.32 28.03
CA ASP A 78 22.80 -6.77 29.37
C ASP A 78 22.60 -7.80 30.52
N LYS A 79 22.72 -9.11 30.23
CA LYS A 79 22.65 -10.20 31.21
C LYS A 79 23.95 -10.97 31.33
#